data_AF-A0AAV7JM86-F1
#
_entry.id   AF-A0AAV7JM86-F1
#
_cell.length_a   1.000
_cell.length_b   1.000
_cell.length_c   1.000
_cell.angle_alpha   90.00
_cell.angle_beta   90.00
_cell.angle_gamma   90.00
#
_symmetry.space_group_name_H-M   'P 1'
#
loop_
_entity.id
_entity.type
_entity.pdbx_description
1 polymer ?
#
loop_
_entity_poly.entity_id
_entity_poly.type
_entity_poly.pdbx_seq_one_letter_code
_entity_poly.pdbx_strand_id
1 'polypeptide(L)'
;MIGKAVNPRALKGANIGKLPVIYQSQKSAWMTGRIFEEWLRDFNCKMNAQGRNVLLTMDNAGVHNMRDIPLNAVKLVYLPKNTKSCTQPCDAGIFQALKLKYREQLHPYTRQPI
;
A
#
# COMPACT_ATOMS: atom_id res chain seq x y z
N MET A 1 -2.91 0.06 5.46
CA MET A 1 -3.09 -1.29 6.01
C MET A 1 -4.55 -1.68 5.90
N ILE A 2 -4.85 -2.87 5.40
CA ILE A 2 -6.22 -3.37 5.28
C ILE A 2 -6.38 -4.56 6.22
N GLY A 3 -7.44 -4.58 7.04
CA GLY A 3 -7.73 -5.68 7.96
C GLY A 3 -9.20 -6.06 7.95
N LYS A 4 -9.55 -7.20 8.56
CA LYS A 4 -10.95 -7.67 8.59
C LYS A 4 -11.83 -6.88 9.55
N ALA A 5 -11.33 -6.64 10.76
CA ALA A 5 -12.07 -6.00 11.83
C ALA A 5 -12.04 -4.47 11.67
N VAL A 6 -13.11 -3.78 12.08
CA VAL A 6 -13.07 -2.32 12.21
C VAL A 6 -12.09 -1.92 13.32
N ASN A 7 -12.12 -2.65 14.43
CA ASN A 7 -11.25 -2.47 15.58
C ASN A 7 -10.40 -3.73 15.80
N PRO A 8 -9.21 -3.83 15.16
CA PRO A 8 -8.36 -5.00 15.30
C PRO A 8 -7.80 -5.11 16.73
N ARG A 9 -7.91 -6.30 17.33
CA ARG A 9 -7.42 -6.57 18.70
C ARG A 9 -5.94 -6.22 18.88
N ALA A 10 -5.13 -6.43 17.85
CA ALA A 10 -3.70 -6.09 17.86
C ALA A 10 -3.40 -4.58 18.00
N LEU A 11 -4.39 -3.71 17.72
CA LEU A 11 -4.29 -2.26 17.86
C LEU A 11 -5.16 -1.73 19.01
N LYS A 12 -5.62 -2.62 19.92
CA LYS A 12 -6.43 -2.20 21.06
C LYS A 12 -5.64 -1.21 21.92
N GLY A 13 -6.24 -0.07 22.22
CA GLY A 13 -5.60 1.01 22.98
C GLY A 13 -4.70 1.93 22.13
N ALA A 14 -4.42 1.59 20.87
CA ALA A 14 -3.73 2.48 19.96
C ALA A 14 -4.71 3.52 19.37
N ASN A 15 -4.24 4.75 19.19
CA ASN A 15 -4.98 5.75 18.43
C ASN A 15 -4.79 5.49 16.93
N ILE A 16 -5.77 4.85 16.30
CA ILE A 16 -5.72 4.48 14.88
C ILE A 16 -5.46 5.70 13.98
N GLY A 17 -6.02 6.87 14.31
CA GLY A 17 -5.82 8.11 13.56
C GLY A 17 -4.41 8.69 13.66
N LYS A 18 -3.61 8.25 14.64
CA LYS A 18 -2.19 8.66 14.80
C LYS A 18 -1.21 7.62 14.26
N LEU A 19 -1.68 6.53 13.66
CA LEU A 19 -0.78 5.56 13.05
C LEU A 19 -0.09 6.19 11.83
N PRO A 20 1.18 5.82 11.56
CA PRO A 20 1.89 6.29 10.38
C PRO A 20 1.34 5.71 9.06
N VAL A 21 0.26 4.93 9.13
CA VAL A 21 -0.40 4.26 8.01
C VAL A 21 -1.90 4.43 8.12
N ILE A 22 -2.58 4.58 6.98
CA ILE A 22 -4.04 4.59 6.91
C ILE A 22 -4.54 3.15 7.15
N TYR A 23 -5.42 2.97 8.12
CA TYR A 23 -6.09 1.69 8.35
C TYR A 23 -7.48 1.69 7.71
N GLN A 24 -7.81 0.62 6.97
CA GLN A 24 -9.15 0.41 6.42
C GLN A 24 -9.62 -1.01 6.73
N SER A 25 -10.89 -1.14 7.11
CA SER A 25 -11.50 -2.45 7.35
C SER A 25 -12.21 -2.97 6.10
N GLN A 26 -11.90 -4.20 5.70
CA GLN A 26 -12.54 -4.92 4.61
C GLN A 26 -12.68 -6.39 5.00
N LYS A 27 -13.87 -6.99 4.82
CA LYS A 27 -14.18 -8.37 5.26
C LYS A 27 -13.19 -9.41 4.72
N SER A 28 -12.76 -9.24 3.48
CA SER A 28 -11.81 -10.14 2.83
C SER A 28 -10.35 -9.87 3.24
N ALA A 29 -10.06 -8.71 3.85
CA ALA A 29 -8.73 -8.15 4.07
C ALA A 29 -7.92 -7.87 2.79
N TRP A 30 -8.58 -7.82 1.63
CA TRP A 30 -7.95 -7.50 0.35
C TRP A 30 -8.21 -6.06 -0.07
N MET A 31 -7.34 -5.56 -0.95
CA MET A 31 -7.57 -4.31 -1.66
C MET A 31 -8.82 -4.43 -2.54
N THR A 32 -9.62 -3.37 -2.59
CA THR A 32 -10.70 -3.23 -3.57
C THR A 32 -10.47 -1.99 -4.41
N GLY A 33 -11.11 -1.92 -5.58
CA GLY A 33 -11.06 -0.72 -6.44
C GLY A 33 -11.43 0.54 -5.66
N ARG A 34 -12.53 0.51 -4.89
CA ARG A 34 -12.94 1.64 -4.04
C ARG A 34 -11.85 2.11 -3.07
N ILE A 35 -11.24 1.17 -2.33
CA ILE A 35 -10.18 1.52 -1.35
C ILE A 35 -8.96 2.11 -2.07
N PHE A 36 -8.62 1.55 -3.23
CA PHE A 36 -7.50 2.04 -4.03
C PHE A 36 -7.77 3.43 -4.61
N GLU A 37 -8.99 3.70 -5.09
CA GLU A 37 -9.40 5.01 -5.59
C GLU A 37 -9.33 6.08 -4.49
N GLU A 38 -9.88 5.80 -3.30
CA GLU A 38 -9.81 6.71 -2.14
C GLU A 38 -8.34 7.07 -1.83
N TRP A 39 -7.48 6.05 -1.75
CA TRP A 39 -6.05 6.24 -1.53
C TRP A 39 -5.38 7.05 -2.65
N LEU A 40 -5.73 6.79 -3.91
CA LEU A 40 -5.15 7.47 -5.07
C LEU A 40 -5.51 8.95 -5.12
N ARG A 41 -6.75 9.31 -4.77
CA ARG A 41 -7.21 10.70 -4.66
C ARG A 41 -6.44 11.44 -3.56
N ASP A 42 -6.32 10.82 -2.39
CA ASP A 42 -5.53 11.38 -1.29
C ASP A 42 -4.06 11.57 -1.67
N PHE A 43 -3.48 10.59 -2.35
CA PHE A 43 -2.10 10.66 -2.82
C PHE A 43 -1.93 11.80 -3.83
N ASN A 44 -2.84 11.94 -4.79
CA ASN A 44 -2.82 13.03 -5.76
C ASN A 44 -2.93 14.40 -5.09
N CYS A 45 -3.86 14.58 -4.14
CA CYS A 45 -3.98 15.81 -3.36
C CYS A 45 -2.68 16.14 -2.61
N LYS A 46 -2.04 15.14 -2.00
CA LYS A 46 -0.76 15.32 -1.31
C LYS A 46 0.37 15.74 -2.25
N MET A 47 0.48 15.12 -3.43
CA MET A 47 1.50 15.50 -4.42
C MET A 47 1.26 16.91 -4.94
N ASN A 48 0.00 17.27 -5.22
CA ASN A 48 -0.38 18.61 -5.65
C ASN A 48 -0.05 19.66 -4.58
N ALA A 49 -0.38 19.40 -3.31
CA ALA A 49 -0.07 20.30 -2.20
C ALA A 49 1.45 20.48 -1.99
N GLN A 50 2.26 19.49 -2.39
CA GLN A 50 3.72 19.57 -2.40
C GLN A 50 4.28 20.24 -3.67
N GLY A 51 3.43 20.63 -4.62
CA GLY A 51 3.87 21.17 -5.92
C GLY A 51 4.59 20.14 -6.80
N ARG A 52 4.27 18.85 -6.65
CA ARG A 52 4.96 17.74 -7.32
C ARG A 52 4.06 17.08 -8.36
N ASN A 53 4.62 16.85 -9.55
CA ASN A 53 4.04 15.98 -10.56
C ASN A 53 4.81 14.66 -10.60
N VAL A 54 4.11 13.53 -10.47
CA VAL A 54 4.74 12.21 -10.34
C VAL A 54 4.12 11.18 -11.28
N LEU A 55 4.95 10.20 -11.68
CA LEU A 55 4.52 9.00 -12.38
C LEU A 55 4.32 7.89 -11.36
N LEU A 56 3.14 7.26 -11.38
CA LEU A 56 2.84 6.09 -10.56
C LEU A 56 2.69 4.88 -11.46
N THR A 57 3.64 3.94 -11.35
CA THR A 57 3.64 2.68 -12.12
C THR A 57 2.72 1.65 -11.47
N MET A 58 1.82 1.06 -12.25
CA MET A 58 0.81 0.10 -11.79
C MET A 58 0.96 -1.24 -12.53
N ASP A 59 0.70 -2.35 -11.83
CA ASP A 59 0.48 -3.63 -12.48
C ASP A 59 -0.93 -3.69 -13.13
N ASN A 60 -1.27 -4.80 -13.77
CA ASN A 60 -2.56 -4.98 -14.44
C ASN A 60 -3.64 -5.67 -13.58
N ALA A 61 -3.57 -5.62 -12.24
CA ALA A 61 -4.62 -6.16 -11.40
C ALA A 61 -5.94 -5.40 -11.60
N GLY A 62 -7.06 -6.13 -11.60
CA GLY A 62 -8.38 -5.54 -11.89
C GLY A 62 -8.77 -4.38 -10.95
N VAL A 63 -8.28 -4.40 -9.71
CA VAL A 63 -8.50 -3.33 -8.72
C VAL A 63 -7.81 -2.02 -9.07
N HIS A 64 -6.90 -2.01 -10.05
CA HIS A 64 -6.15 -0.83 -10.47
C HIS A 64 -6.69 -0.20 -11.76
N ASN A 65 -7.85 -0.61 -12.25
CA ASN A 65 -8.47 0.03 -13.41
C ASN A 65 -9.01 1.43 -13.04
N MET A 66 -8.13 2.43 -13.07
CA MET A 66 -8.35 3.82 -12.62
C MET A 66 -8.11 4.83 -13.75
N ARG A 67 -8.26 4.39 -15.00
CA ARG A 67 -7.93 5.18 -16.20
C ARG A 67 -8.76 6.45 -16.33
N ASP A 68 -9.99 6.42 -15.84
CA ASP A 68 -10.96 7.51 -15.99
C ASP A 68 -11.01 8.45 -14.78
N ILE A 69 -10.13 8.27 -13.80
CA ILE A 69 -10.08 9.16 -12.63
C ILE A 69 -9.34 10.45 -13.00
N PRO A 70 -9.96 11.63 -12.81
CA PRO A 70 -9.28 12.89 -13.05
C PRO A 70 -8.23 13.14 -11.97
N LEU A 71 -6.97 13.18 -12.39
CA LEU A 71 -5.79 13.45 -11.55
C LEU A 71 -5.00 14.61 -12.16
N ASN A 72 -4.53 15.53 -11.32
CA ASN A 72 -3.80 16.73 -11.76
C ASN A 72 -2.30 16.71 -11.42
N ALA A 73 -1.88 15.88 -10.46
CA ALA A 73 -0.50 15.77 -10.00
C ALA A 73 0.10 14.36 -10.20
N VAL A 74 -0.74 13.34 -10.40
CA VAL A 74 -0.32 11.95 -10.57
C VAL A 74 -0.71 11.47 -11.95
N LYS A 75 0.26 10.97 -12.71
CA LYS A 75 0.01 10.26 -13.97
C LYS A 75 0.23 8.77 -13.77
N LEU A 76 -0.78 7.97 -14.08
CA LEU A 76 -0.73 6.51 -13.99
C LEU A 76 -0.03 5.94 -15.23
N VAL A 77 0.87 4.98 -15.01
CA VAL A 77 1.54 4.22 -16.07
C VAL A 77 1.35 2.74 -15.80
N TYR A 78 0.66 2.03 -16.68
CA TYR A 78 0.45 0.59 -16.54
C TYR A 78 1.57 -0.19 -17.19
N LEU A 79 2.12 -1.14 -16.45
CA LEU A 79 3.13 -2.06 -16.98
C LEU A 79 2.50 -3.04 -17.98
N PRO A 80 3.26 -3.61 -18.94
CA PRO A 80 2.77 -4.65 -19.83
C PRO A 80 2.20 -5.85 -19.08
N LYS A 81 1.20 -6.54 -19.66
CA LYS A 81 0.69 -7.80 -19.09
C LYS A 81 1.82 -8.83 -18.97
N ASN A 82 1.83 -9.60 -17.89
CA ASN A 82 2.87 -10.60 -17.58
C ASN A 82 4.29 -10.03 -17.43
N THR A 83 4.42 -8.80 -16.90
CA THR A 83 5.75 -8.25 -16.56
C THR A 83 6.43 -9.14 -15.51
N LYS A 84 7.65 -9.58 -15.81
CA LYS A 84 8.46 -10.39 -14.88
C LYS A 84 8.81 -9.56 -13.65
N SER A 85 8.94 -10.21 -12.48
CA SER A 85 9.29 -9.58 -11.20
C SER A 85 10.48 -8.62 -11.29
N CYS A 86 11.46 -8.89 -12.16
CA CYS A 86 12.62 -8.02 -12.38
C CYS A 86 12.30 -6.60 -12.89
N THR A 87 11.12 -6.39 -13.47
CA THR A 87 10.69 -5.08 -14.01
C THR A 87 9.78 -4.31 -13.06
N GLN A 88 9.23 -4.97 -12.04
CA GLN A 88 8.38 -4.34 -11.05
C GLN A 88 9.25 -3.91 -9.86
N PRO A 89 9.46 -2.60 -9.61
CA PRO A 89 10.40 -2.15 -8.58
C PRO A 89 10.13 -2.76 -7.19
N CYS A 90 8.85 -2.97 -6.88
CA CYS A 90 8.43 -3.60 -5.62
C CYS A 90 8.97 -5.04 -5.49
N ASP A 91 8.87 -5.83 -6.56
CA ASP A 91 9.34 -7.22 -6.60
C ASP A 91 10.85 -7.34 -6.85
N ALA A 92 11.45 -6.34 -7.49
CA ALA A 92 12.87 -6.31 -7.82
C ALA A 92 13.80 -6.06 -6.62
N GLY A 93 13.27 -5.75 -5.43
CA GLY A 93 14.10 -5.66 -4.22
C GLY A 93 13.44 -4.95 -3.04
N ILE A 94 12.49 -4.04 -3.26
CA ILE A 94 11.88 -3.27 -2.16
C ILE A 94 11.18 -4.20 -1.16
N PHE A 95 10.37 -5.16 -1.63
CA PHE A 95 9.71 -6.12 -0.74
C PHE A 95 10.70 -7.05 -0.06
N GLN A 96 11.80 -7.42 -0.73
CA GLN A 96 12.83 -8.26 -0.13
C GLN A 96 13.52 -7.53 1.02
N ALA A 97 13.97 -6.29 0.80
CA ALA A 97 14.61 -5.45 1.81
C ALA A 97 13.68 -5.20 3.00
N LEU A 98 12.40 -4.90 2.74
CA LEU A 98 11.39 -4.72 3.79
C LEU A 98 11.21 -5.99 4.63
N LYS A 99 11.08 -7.16 4.00
CA LYS A 99 10.92 -8.45 4.70
C LYS A 99 12.14 -8.79 5.55
N LEU A 100 13.36 -8.53 5.06
CA LEU A 100 14.59 -8.75 5.81
C LEU A 100 14.63 -7.88 7.07
N LYS A 101 14.45 -6.58 6.91
CA LYS A 101 14.45 -5.63 8.03
C LYS A 101 13.38 -5.94 9.07
N TYR A 102 12.18 -6.32 8.61
CA TYR A 102 11.10 -6.72 9.51
C TYR A 102 11.47 -7.96 10.35
N ARG A 103 12.12 -8.96 9.74
CA ARG A 103 12.57 -10.17 10.46
C ARG A 103 13.66 -9.84 11.48
N GLU A 104 14.62 -8.99 11.14
CA GLU A 104 15.67 -8.55 12.07
C GLU A 104 15.08 -7.84 13.30
N GLN A 105 14.06 -7.01 13.11
CA GLN A 105 13.36 -6.33 14.20
C GLN A 105 12.52 -7.28 15.08
N LEU A 106 11.99 -8.36 14.51
CA LEU A 106 11.21 -9.35 15.24
C LEU A 106 12.04 -10.46 15.90
N HIS A 107 13.27 -10.68 15.44
CA HIS A 107 14.19 -11.70 15.95
C HIS A 107 14.32 -11.74 17.49
N PRO A 108 14.33 -10.61 18.22
CA PRO A 108 14.37 -10.61 19.69
C PRO A 108 13.12 -11.22 20.35
N TYR A 109 11.98 -11.21 19.67
CA TYR A 109 10.68 -11.63 20.23
C TYR A 109 10.33 -13.09 19.92
N THR A 110 11.08 -13.76 19.04
CA THR A 110 10.85 -15.16 18.65
C THR A 110 11.79 -16.14 19.35
N ARG A 111 12.69 -15.67 20.23
CA ARG A 111 13.57 -16.48 21.11
C ARG A 111 13.20 -16.36 22.59
N GLN A 112 11.92 -16.43 22.93
CA GLN A 112 11.56 -16.81 24.31
C GLN A 112 11.52 -18.34 24.35
N PRO A 113 12.34 -19.02 25.17
CA PRO A 113 12.20 -20.45 25.37
C PRO A 113 10.82 -20.72 26.00
N ILE A 114 10.16 -21.75 25.49
CA ILE A 114 8.96 -22.35 26.11
C ILE A 114 9.38 -22.98 27.43
#